data_AF-D2DSK7-F1
#
_entry.id   AF-D2DSK7-F1
#
_cell.length_a   1.000
_cell.length_b   1.000
_cell.length_c   1.000
_cell.angle_alpha   90.00
_cell.angle_beta   90.00
_cell.angle_gamma   90.00
#
_symmetry.space_group_name_H-M   'P 1'
#
loop_
_entity.id
_entity.type
_entity.pdbx_description
1 polymer ?
#
loop_
_entity_poly.entity_id
_entity_poly.type
_entity_poly.pdbx_seq_one_letter_code
_entity_poly.pdbx_strand_id
1 'polypeptide(L)' 'GRIINVIGEPIDERGPIPTEHFSAVHAEAPDFVEMSVEQEILVTGIKVVDLLAPYSKGGKIGLFGGAGVGKTV' A
#
# COMPACT_ATOMS: atom_id res chain seq x y z
N GLY A 1 4.14 -3.16 -12.64
CA GLY A 1 3.57 -4.30 -11.89
C GLY A 1 2.68 -5.14 -12.78
N ARG A 2 1.98 -6.11 -12.20
CA ARG A 2 0.85 -6.82 -12.82
C ARG A 2 -0.46 -6.16 -12.35
N ILE A 3 -1.54 -6.29 -13.12
CA ILE A 3 -2.89 -5.87 -12.67
C ILE A 3 -3.69 -7.12 -12.35
N ILE A 4 -4.21 -7.19 -11.13
CA ILE A 4 -5.01 -8.32 -10.63
C ILE A 4 -6.36 -7.82 -10.12
N ASN A 5 -7.38 -8.67 -10.21
CA ASN A 5 -8.68 -8.41 -9.60
C ASN A 5 -8.69 -8.82 -8.10
N VAL A 6 -9.84 -8.63 -7.44
CA VAL A 6 -10.01 -8.89 -6.00
C VAL A 6 -9.81 -10.36 -5.59
N ILE A 7 -9.99 -11.30 -6.53
CA ILE A 7 -9.79 -12.74 -6.29
C ILE A 7 -8.41 -13.24 -6.75
N GLY A 8 -7.52 -12.34 -7.18
CA GLY A 8 -6.13 -12.65 -7.52
C GLY A 8 -5.89 -13.06 -8.97
N GLU A 9 -6.89 -12.96 -9.85
CA GLU A 9 -6.72 -13.29 -11.28
C GLU A 9 -6.10 -12.11 -12.05
N PRO A 10 -5.15 -12.38 -12.98
CA PRO A 10 -4.58 -11.33 -13.81
C PRO A 10 -5.57 -10.82 -14.84
N ILE A 11 -5.71 -9.49 -14.93
CA ILE A 11 -6.59 -8.80 -15.90
C ILE A 11 -5.81 -7.87 -16.84
N ASP A 12 -4.48 -8.03 -16.90
CA ASP A 12 -3.58 -7.19 -17.70
C ASP A 12 -3.22 -7.77 -19.07
N GLU A 13 -3.87 -8.85 -19.52
CA GLU A 13 -3.62 -9.54 -20.80
C GLU A 13 -2.18 -10.08 -21.00
N ARG A 14 -1.35 -10.09 -19.94
CA ARG A 14 0.05 -10.55 -20.01
C ARG A 14 0.23 -12.04 -19.68
N GLY A 15 -0.84 -12.82 -19.77
CA GLY A 15 -0.88 -14.24 -19.43
C GLY A 15 -0.89 -14.51 -17.91
N PRO A 16 -0.68 -15.76 -17.47
CA PRO A 16 -0.74 -16.12 -16.06
C PRO A 16 0.37 -15.47 -15.22
N ILE A 17 0.17 -15.37 -13.91
CA ILE A 17 1.21 -15.03 -12.94
C ILE A 17 1.74 -16.35 -12.38
N PRO A 18 2.97 -16.79 -12.75
CA PRO A 18 3.54 -18.02 -12.18
C PRO A 18 3.84 -17.78 -10.70
N THR A 19 3.24 -18.61 -9.84
CA THR A 19 3.46 -18.59 -8.39
C THR A 19 3.33 -20.00 -7.85
N GLU A 20 4.09 -20.30 -6.81
CA GLU A 20 3.98 -21.54 -6.03
C GLU A 20 3.20 -21.31 -4.72
N HIS A 21 2.85 -20.06 -4.43
CA HIS A 21 2.28 -19.64 -3.16
C HIS A 21 0.97 -18.87 -3.32
N PHE A 22 0.04 -19.19 -2.42
CA PHE A 22 -1.22 -18.49 -2.23
C PHE A 22 -1.41 -18.23 -0.74
N SER A 23 -1.94 -17.05 -0.40
CA SER A 23 -2.21 -16.65 0.99
C SER A 23 -3.68 -16.26 1.14
N ALA A 24 -4.24 -16.51 2.34
CA ALA A 24 -5.61 -16.11 2.65
C ALA A 24 -5.73 -14.57 2.74
N VAL A 25 -6.89 -14.04 2.31
CA VAL A 25 -7.19 -12.60 2.39
C VAL A 25 -7.33 -12.13 3.85
N HIS A 26 -7.78 -13.02 4.74
CA HIS A 26 -7.81 -12.78 6.17
C HIS A 26 -6.64 -13.50 6.82
N ALA A 27 -5.81 -12.76 7.54
CA ALA A 27 -4.71 -13.26 8.34
C ALA A 27 -4.60 -12.44 9.63
N GLU A 28 -4.03 -13.05 10.67
CA GLU A 28 -3.73 -12.33 11.90
C GLU A 28 -2.64 -11.28 11.65
N ALA A 29 -2.66 -10.20 12.43
CA ALA A 29 -1.59 -9.22 12.38
C ALA A 29 -0.29 -9.84 12.91
N PRO A 30 0.88 -9.42 12.40
CA PRO A 30 2.18 -9.85 12.94
C PRO A 30 2.30 -9.53 14.43
N ASP A 31 3.09 -10.34 15.14
CA ASP A 31 3.34 -10.13 16.55
C ASP A 31 4.12 -8.83 16.80
N PHE A 32 3.93 -8.23 17.98
CA PHE A 32 4.61 -6.98 18.34
C PHE A 32 6.14 -7.09 18.31
N VAL A 33 6.68 -8.28 18.60
CA VAL A 33 8.12 -8.56 18.55
C VAL A 33 8.69 -8.60 17.13
N GLU A 34 7.84 -8.82 16.12
CA GLU A 34 8.22 -8.85 14.70
C GLU A 34 8.10 -7.47 14.03
N MET A 35 7.44 -6.52 14.69
CA MET A 35 7.27 -5.17 14.17
C MET A 35 8.54 -4.33 14.37
N SER A 36 9.03 -3.72 13.29
CA SER A 36 10.14 -2.77 13.38
C SER A 36 9.72 -1.49 14.11
N VAL A 37 10.58 -1.00 15.00
CA VAL A 37 10.45 0.30 15.68
C VAL A 37 11.15 1.43 14.93
N GLU A 38 11.82 1.12 13.81
CA GLU A 38 12.55 2.11 13.03
C GLU A 38 11.60 3.14 12.41
N GLN A 39 11.89 4.41 12.67
CA GLN A 39 11.15 5.52 12.09
C GLN A 39 11.74 5.86 10.72
N GLU A 40 11.19 5.24 9.68
CA GLU A 40 11.49 5.57 8.29
C GLU A 40 10.43 6.51 7.70
N ILE A 41 10.88 7.50 6.91
CA ILE A 41 9.98 8.38 6.15
C ILE A 41 9.68 7.74 4.79
N LEU A 42 8.40 7.62 4.46
CA LEU A 42 7.90 7.34 3.12
C LEU A 42 7.90 8.63 2.30
N VAL A 43 8.91 8.79 1.42
CA VAL A 43 8.99 9.95 0.52
C VAL A 43 7.92 9.83 -0.57
N THR A 44 7.02 10.81 -0.62
CA THR A 44 5.88 10.79 -1.55
C THR A 44 6.18 11.52 -2.87
N GLY A 45 7.15 12.43 -2.88
CA GLY A 45 7.41 13.34 -3.99
C GLY A 45 6.47 14.55 -4.00
N ILE A 46 5.54 14.64 -3.06
CA ILE A 46 4.61 15.77 -2.92
C ILE A 46 5.21 16.73 -1.89
N LYS A 47 5.80 17.84 -2.36
CA LYS A 47 6.53 18.80 -1.51
C LYS A 47 5.81 19.20 -0.22
N VAL A 48 4.51 19.50 -0.31
CA VAL A 48 3.73 19.92 0.87
C VAL A 48 3.57 18.80 1.89
N VAL A 49 3.42 17.55 1.43
CA VAL A 49 3.36 16.37 2.29
C VAL A 49 4.73 16.10 2.89
N ASP A 50 5.76 15.98 2.06
CA ASP A 50 7.11 15.62 2.51
C ASP A 50 7.73 16.67 3.45
N LEU A 51 7.38 17.96 3.30
CA LEU A 51 7.93 19.05 4.14
C LEU A 51 7.12 19.31 5.41
N LEU A 52 5.78 19.32 5.33
CA LEU A 52 4.93 19.76 6.44
C LEU A 52 4.35 18.60 7.25
N ALA A 53 4.10 17.45 6.62
CA ALA A 53 3.46 16.30 7.23
C ALA A 53 4.05 15.00 6.66
N PRO A 54 5.35 14.71 6.89
CA PRO A 54 6.03 13.56 6.33
C PRO A 54 5.36 12.26 6.80
N TYR A 55 5.22 11.30 5.89
CA TYR A 55 4.54 10.03 6.16
C TYR A 55 5.51 9.01 6.72
N SER A 56 5.13 8.32 7.80
CA SER A 56 5.90 7.17 8.30
C SER A 56 5.66 5.93 7.43
N LYS A 57 6.74 5.26 7.02
CA LYS A 57 6.67 3.97 6.32
C LYS A 57 6.03 2.93 7.24
N GLY A 58 5.08 2.14 6.72
CA GLY A 58 4.28 1.20 7.52
C GLY A 58 3.20 1.84 8.40
N GLY A 59 3.08 3.18 8.40
CA GLY A 59 2.02 3.90 9.10
C GLY A 59 0.66 3.79 8.40
N LYS A 60 -0.42 3.96 9.17
CA LYS A 60 -1.79 4.05 8.64
C LYS A 60 -2.21 5.51 8.56
N ILE A 61 -2.27 6.07 7.34
CA ILE A 61 -2.55 7.48 7.10
C ILE A 61 -3.76 7.60 6.18
N GLY A 62 -4.77 8.38 6.59
CA GLY A 62 -5.97 8.63 5.79
C GLY A 62 -5.89 9.96 5.03
N LEU A 63 -6.21 9.93 3.72
CA LEU A 63 -6.39 11.14 2.93
C LEU A 63 -7.88 11.52 2.89
N PHE A 64 -8.23 12.61 3.58
CA PHE A 64 -9.62 13.10 3.67
C PHE A 64 -9.83 14.34 2.80
N GLY A 65 -11.00 14.42 2.14
CA GLY A 65 -11.38 15.55 1.29
C GLY A 65 -12.64 15.28 0.46
N GLY A 66 -13.24 16.33 -0.10
CA GLY A 66 -14.46 16.27 -0.92
C GLY A 66 -14.31 15.44 -2.21
N ALA A 67 -15.40 15.20 -2.93
CA ALA A 67 -15.35 14.52 -4.23
C ALA A 67 -14.54 15.34 -5.25
N GLY A 68 -13.72 14.69 -6.06
CA GLY A 68 -12.96 15.36 -7.14
C GLY A 68 -11.75 16.20 -6.71
N VAL A 69 -11.34 16.17 -5.43
CA VAL A 69 -10.25 17.03 -4.91
C VAL A 69 -8.85 16.42 -4.99
N GLY A 70 -8.64 15.39 -5.83
CA GLY A 70 -7.32 14.78 -6.01
C GLY A 70 -6.89 13.84 -4.87
N LYS A 71 -7.84 13.12 -4.24
CA LYS A 71 -7.49 11.98 -3.36
C LYS A 71 -6.90 10.79 -4.13
N THR A 72 -7.29 10.65 -5.39
CA THR A 72 -6.76 9.71 -6.36
C THR A 72 -6.23 10.55 -7.51
N VAL A 73 -4.91 10.63 -7.63
CA VAL A 73 -4.17 11.29 -8.71
C VAL A 73 -3.22 10.26 -9.30
#